data_AF-A0A1X0QGL2-F1
#
_entry.id   AF-A0A1X0QGL2-F1
#
_cell.length_a   1.000
_cell.length_b   1.000
_cell.length_c   1.000
_cell.angle_alpha   90.00
_cell.angle_beta   90.00
_cell.angle_gamma   90.00
#
_symmetry.space_group_name_H-M   'P 1'
#
loop_
_entity.id
_entity.type
_entity.pdbx_description
1 polymer ?
#
loop_
_entity_poly.entity_id
_entity_poly.type
_entity_poly.pdbx_seq_one_letter_code
_entity_poly.pdbx_strand_id
1 'polypeptide(L)' 'MYAPLSRIVSKDVPFKRSKENSKAVEDIFNYIKTKSRLYYPNSIKLFDIYIDANNFGIRAVLVKIIS' A
#
# COMPACT_ATOMS: atom_id res chain seq x y z
N MET A 1 5.85 0.14 -4.54
CA MET A 1 5.48 1.55 -4.80
C MET A 1 4.61 1.61 -6.07
N TYR A 2 3.53 2.41 -6.15
CA TYR A 2 2.73 2.55 -7.38
C TYR A 2 3.52 3.33 -8.45
N ALA A 3 4.40 2.62 -9.14
CA ALA A 3 5.31 3.14 -10.16
C ALA A 3 4.69 4.13 -11.18
N PRO A 4 3.45 3.93 -11.69
CA PRO A 4 2.86 4.90 -12.62
C PRO A 4 2.61 6.27 -11.96
N LEU A 5 2.21 6.32 -10.69
CA LEU A 5 1.92 7.56 -9.97
C LEU A 5 3.17 8.27 -9.45
N SER A 6 4.26 7.56 -9.18
CA SER A 6 5.52 8.21 -8.81
C SER A 6 6.22 8.88 -10.00
N ARG A 7 6.01 8.38 -11.23
CA ARG A 7 6.62 8.93 -12.45
C ARG A 7 5.99 10.25 -12.90
N ILE A 8 4.68 10.40 -12.77
CA ILE A 8 3.96 11.61 -13.22
C ILE A 8 4.29 12.88 -12.41
N VAL A 9 4.86 12.72 -11.21
CA VAL A 9 5.29 13.83 -10.32
C VAL A 9 6.79 14.10 -10.40
N SER A 10 7.51 13.46 -11.33
CA SER A 10 8.93 13.69 -11.53
C SER A 10 9.17 15.05 -12.18
N LYS A 11 10.20 15.79 -11.71
CA LYS A 11 10.49 17.17 -12.14
C LYS A 11 10.65 17.32 -13.65
N ASP A 12 11.19 16.30 -14.30
CA ASP A 12 11.55 16.32 -15.73
C ASP A 12 10.43 15.78 -16.64
N VAL A 13 9.27 15.43 -16.08
CA VAL A 13 8.15 14.85 -16.83
C VAL A 13 6.96 15.81 -16.80
N PRO A 14 6.50 16.32 -17.96
CA PRO A 14 5.29 17.11 -18.04
C PRO A 14 4.10 16.35 -17.46
N PHE A 15 3.34 16.98 -16.57
CA PHE A 15 2.19 16.35 -15.94
C PHE A 15 1.15 15.97 -17.00
N LYS A 16 0.98 14.66 -17.20
CA LYS A 16 -0.05 14.11 -18.09
C LYS A 16 -0.65 12.86 -17.47
N ARG A 17 -1.92 12.95 -17.08
CA ARG A 17 -2.65 11.82 -16.49
C ARG A 17 -2.98 10.81 -17.57
N SER A 18 -2.28 9.67 -17.56
CA SER A 18 -2.57 8.55 -18.46
C SER A 18 -3.72 7.68 -17.95
N LYS A 19 -4.21 6.76 -18.81
CA LYS A 19 -5.17 5.73 -18.40
C LYS A 19 -4.61 4.83 -17.28
N GLU A 20 -3.31 4.53 -17.31
CA GLU A 20 -2.64 3.74 -16.28
C GLU A 20 -2.61 4.47 -14.93
N ASN A 21 -2.40 5.79 -14.94
CA ASN A 21 -2.49 6.61 -13.73
C ASN A 21 -3.91 6.59 -13.15
N SER A 22 -4.92 6.74 -14.00
CA SER A 22 -6.32 6.71 -13.55
C SER A 22 -6.70 5.35 -12.96
N LYS A 23 -6.28 4.25 -13.59
CA LYS A 23 -6.50 2.90 -13.07
C LYS A 23 -5.76 2.69 -11.74
N ALA A 24 -4.51 3.11 -11.63
CA ALA A 24 -3.76 2.99 -10.38
C ALA A 24 -4.41 3.76 -9.22
N VAL A 25 -5.01 4.93 -9.48
CA VAL A 25 -5.78 5.68 -8.48
C VAL A 25 -7.05 4.92 -8.08
N GLU A 26 -7.79 4.39 -9.04
CA GLU A 26 -9.00 3.60 -8.78
C GLU A 26 -8.69 2.35 -7.94
N ASP A 27 -7.62 1.62 -8.28
CA ASP A 27 -7.17 0.44 -7.53
C ASP A 27 -6.83 0.79 -6.07
N ILE A 28 -6.20 1.94 -5.82
CA ILE A 28 -5.92 2.43 -4.45
C ILE A 28 -7.22 2.70 -3.70
N PHE A 29 -8.16 3.43 -4.31
CA PHE A 29 -9.44 3.75 -3.65
C PHE A 29 -10.26 2.50 -3.37
N ASN A 30 -10.31 1.55 -4.31
CA ASN A 30 -11.00 0.28 -4.12
C ASN A 30 -10.34 -0.55 -3.02
N TYR A 31 -9.01 -0.59 -2.96
CA TYR A 31 -8.27 -1.26 -1.89
C TYR A 31 -8.60 -0.68 -0.50
N ILE A 32 -8.56 0.65 -0.35
CA ILE A 32 -8.85 1.33 0.93
C ILE A 32 -10.29 1.05 1.37
N LYS A 33 -11.26 1.10 0.44
CA LYS A 33 -12.68 0.88 0.75
C LYS A 33 -13.00 -0.54 1.19
N THR A 34 -12.22 -1.53 0.76
CA THR A 34 -12.62 -2.94 0.88
C THR A 34 -11.81 -3.73 1.91
N LYS A 35 -10.56 -3.35 2.23
CA LYS A 35 -9.59 -4.35 2.71
C LYS A 35 -8.98 -4.22 4.10
N SER A 36 -9.43 -3.33 4.99
CA SER A 36 -9.01 -3.45 6.40
C SER A 36 -9.89 -2.72 7.39
N ARG A 37 -10.35 -3.47 8.39
CA ARG A 37 -10.61 -2.93 9.72
C ARG A 37 -9.31 -3.07 10.50
N LEU A 38 -8.62 -1.95 10.72
CA LEU A 38 -7.52 -1.91 11.67
C LEU A 38 -8.11 -2.01 13.08
N TYR A 39 -7.44 -2.77 13.93
CA TYR A 39 -7.83 -2.93 15.33
C TYR A 39 -6.79 -2.24 16.22
N TYR A 40 -7.23 -1.71 17.36
CA TYR A 40 -6.32 -1.15 18.33
C TYR A 40 -5.31 -2.22 18.79
N PRO A 41 -4.01 -1.89 18.85
CA PRO A 41 -3.01 -2.81 19.34
C PRO A 41 -3.26 -3.11 20.83
N ASN A 42 -3.14 -4.38 21.20
CA ASN A 42 -3.17 -4.81 22.59
C ASN A 42 -1.74 -5.15 23.03
N SER A 43 -1.16 -4.34 23.91
CA SER A 43 0.23 -4.47 24.38
C SER A 43 0.51 -5.73 25.21
N ILE A 44 -0.52 -6.46 25.63
CA ILE A 44 -0.41 -7.69 26.41
C ILE A 44 -0.29 -8.90 25.47
N LYS A 45 -0.76 -8.78 24.22
CA LYS A 45 -0.79 -9.89 23.26
C LYS A 45 0.46 -9.92 22.39
N LEU A 46 0.87 -11.14 22.02
CA LEU A 46 1.93 -11.35 21.04
C LEU A 46 1.45 -10.97 19.64
N PHE A 47 2.39 -10.46 18.84
CA PHE A 47 2.19 -10.08 17.45
C PHE A 47 3.18 -10.83 16.56
N ASP A 48 2.72 -11.19 15.38
CA ASP A 48 3.56 -11.65 14.28
C ASP A 48 3.71 -10.56 13.23
N ILE A 49 4.85 -10.59 12.54
CA ILE A 49 5.13 -9.73 11.41
C ILE A 49 5.35 -10.56 10.15
N TYR A 50 4.54 -10.31 9.13
CA TYR A 50 4.72 -10.87 7.79
C TYR A 50 5.40 -9.83 6.92
N ILE A 51 6.52 -10.19 6.31
CA ILE A 51 7.34 -9.30 5.48
C ILE A 51 7.51 -9.92 4.10
N ASP A 52 7.32 -9.12 3.06
CA ASP A 52 7.60 -9.45 1.66
C ASP A 52 8.36 -8.28 1.02
N ALA A 53 9.39 -8.56 0.22
CA ALA A 53 10.22 -7.55 -0.42
C ALA A 53 10.34 -7.83 -1.91
N ASN A 54 10.26 -6.76 -2.72
CA ASN A 54 10.52 -6.83 -4.14
C ASN A 54 11.37 -5.63 -4.59
N ASN A 55 11.74 -5.60 -5.88
CA ASN A 55 12.53 -4.53 -6.49
C ASN A 55 11.90 -3.13 -6.38
N PHE A 56 10.64 -3.02 -5.96
CA PHE A 56 9.89 -1.78 -5.82
C PHE A 56 9.57 -1.41 -4.37
N GLY A 57 10.05 -2.16 -3.39
CA GLY A 57 9.95 -1.85 -1.96
C GLY A 57 9.64 -3.04 -1.07
N ILE A 58 9.54 -2.73 0.23
CA ILE A 58 9.21 -3.67 1.29
C ILE A 58 7.74 -3.51 1.65
N ARG A 59 7.04 -4.62 1.85
CA ARG A 59 5.67 -4.71 2.34
C ARG A 59 5.71 -5.47 3.66
N ALA A 60 5.08 -4.92 4.70
CA ALA A 60 4.98 -5.56 6.00
C ALA A 60 3.55 -5.48 6.53
N VAL A 61 3.11 -6.52 7.22
CA VAL A 61 1.84 -6.56 7.94
C VAL A 61 2.09 -7.06 9.36
N LEU A 62 1.73 -6.24 10.35
CA LEU A 62 1.71 -6.61 11.76
C LEU A 62 0.33 -7.18 12.10
N VAL A 63 0.29 -8.38 12.67
CA VAL A 63 -0.96 -9.07 13.00
C VAL A 63 -0.90 -9.64 14.41
N LYS A 64 -2.04 -9.61 15.08
CA LYS A 64 -2.21 -10.18 16.41
C LYS A 64 -2.35 -11.69 16.29
N ILE A 65 -1.59 -12.43 17.10
CA ILE A 65 -1.74 -13.89 17.21
C ILE A 65 -3.08 -14.18 17.89
N ILE A 66 -3.93 -14.96 17.23
CA ILE A 66 -5.17 -15.49 17.82
C ILE A 66 -4.80 -16.84 18.42
N SER A 67 -4.45 -16.84 19.71
CA SER A 67 -4.33 -18.03 20.55
C SER A 67 -5.69 -18.52 20.99
#